data_AF-A0A4Q2KCT7-F1
#
_entry.id   AF-A0A4Q2KCT7-F1
#
_cell.length_a   1.000
_cell.length_b   1.000
_cell.length_c   1.000
_cell.angle_alpha   90.00
_cell.angle_beta   90.00
_cell.angle_gamma   90.00
#
_symmetry.space_group_name_H-M   'P 1'
#
loop_
_entity.id
_entity.type
_entity.pdbx_description
1 polymer ?
#
loop_
_entity_poly.entity_id
_entity_poly.type
_entity_poly.pdbx_seq_one_letter_code
_entity_poly.pdbx_strand_id
1 'polypeptide(L)'
;MKIKQEHESFVLQGEKWKSLRYADIDPSSLVVYRQEGETRRVFPAQAYEYRDGKIRRAKGSPIPDFSVSPFYDLKGFDHEKFSVWGNEPYMLFADYECCAATERTPEFRARELSRKNGMAGRLKEFFEARRSGEIRYTVFGDSISTGCEASIPQYTFFERFSRYAAQKFGVSVPIENVAVGGESTFEGVRRYRRDVLASRPDIVSIGFGMNDQNTIGGKLTVPPDDYYKNILEITCAVQDTGAQAVLISPCCPHPRWIHTSGRMDDYVAKLYEVSERTGACLADVNALWKDELQYKQPDDLLRNGINHPTDYGHYLYFLMLKNLID
;
A
#
# COMPACT_ATOMS: atom_id res chain seq x y z
N MET A 1 -16.34 -6.43 18.30
CA MET A 1 -15.09 -6.48 19.10
C MET A 1 -14.58 -5.06 19.26
N LYS A 2 -14.04 -4.70 20.43
CA LYS A 2 -13.32 -3.42 20.58
C LYS A 2 -12.00 -3.50 19.82
N ILE A 3 -11.75 -2.54 18.95
CA ILE A 3 -10.50 -2.40 18.19
C ILE A 3 -9.98 -0.98 18.30
N LYS A 4 -8.66 -0.84 18.15
CA LYS A 4 -8.00 0.45 17.97
C LYS A 4 -7.70 0.63 16.49
N GLN A 5 -8.28 1.65 15.86
CA GLN A 5 -7.92 2.07 14.51
C GLN A 5 -6.85 3.16 14.63
N GLU A 6 -5.76 3.00 13.89
CA GLU A 6 -4.66 3.96 13.85
C GLU A 6 -4.42 4.39 12.42
N HIS A 7 -4.05 5.65 12.23
CA HIS A 7 -3.68 6.24 10.95
C HIS A 7 -4.76 6.10 9.88
N GLU A 8 -6.05 6.08 10.23
CA GLU A 8 -7.05 6.09 9.17
C GLU A 8 -6.92 7.39 8.37
N SER A 9 -6.57 7.29 7.09
CA SER A 9 -6.35 8.46 6.24
C SER A 9 -7.64 8.91 5.57
N PHE A 10 -7.81 10.22 5.40
CA PHE A 10 -8.97 10.82 4.73
C PHE A 10 -8.73 12.27 4.32
N VAL A 11 -9.57 12.79 3.43
CA VAL A 11 -9.66 14.22 3.10
C VAL A 11 -11.06 14.77 3.41
N LEU A 12 -11.18 16.06 3.75
CA LEU A 12 -12.48 16.72 4.02
C LEU A 12 -12.79 17.82 3.01
N GLN A 13 -14.06 17.95 2.63
CA GLN A 13 -14.52 18.83 1.55
C GLN A 13 -15.55 19.83 2.07
N GLY A 14 -15.20 21.13 2.12
CA GLY A 14 -16.07 22.14 2.71
C GLY A 14 -16.54 21.73 4.10
N GLU A 15 -17.83 21.89 4.38
CA GLU A 15 -18.51 21.43 5.60
C GLU A 15 -19.36 20.16 5.35
N LYS A 16 -19.00 19.34 4.35
CA LYS A 16 -19.70 18.10 4.01
C LYS A 16 -19.33 16.97 4.98
N TRP A 17 -20.33 16.19 5.37
CA TRP A 17 -20.13 14.97 6.16
C TRP A 17 -19.42 13.88 5.35
N LYS A 18 -18.40 13.30 5.96
CA LYS A 18 -17.65 12.15 5.44
C LYS A 18 -17.68 11.02 6.45
N SER A 19 -17.91 9.80 6.00
CA SER A 19 -17.77 8.62 6.85
C SER A 19 -16.29 8.31 7.11
N LEU A 20 -15.95 8.07 8.38
CA LEU A 20 -14.77 7.33 8.76
C LEU A 20 -15.00 5.82 8.50
N ARG A 21 -13.95 5.03 8.65
CA ARG A 21 -13.97 3.60 8.31
C ARG A 21 -14.95 2.79 9.17
N TYR A 22 -15.16 3.21 10.41
CA TYR A 22 -16.09 2.58 11.35
C TYR A 22 -17.12 3.57 11.89
N ALA A 23 -18.32 3.04 12.22
CA ALA A 23 -19.43 3.85 12.69
C ALA A 23 -19.47 4.00 14.23
N ASP A 24 -19.24 2.90 14.94
CA ASP A 24 -19.37 2.81 16.40
C ASP A 24 -18.05 3.19 17.09
N ILE A 25 -17.64 4.45 16.89
CA ILE A 25 -16.41 5.04 17.44
C ILE A 25 -16.70 5.64 18.82
N ASP A 26 -15.82 5.39 19.79
CA ASP A 26 -15.78 6.14 21.06
C ASP A 26 -15.29 7.57 20.78
N PRO A 27 -16.16 8.60 20.88
CA PRO A 27 -15.79 9.96 20.50
C PRO A 27 -14.69 10.55 21.39
N SER A 28 -14.53 10.05 22.62
CA SER A 28 -13.50 10.53 23.54
C SER A 28 -12.08 10.08 23.15
N SER A 29 -11.99 9.03 22.32
CA SER A 29 -10.73 8.48 21.81
C SER A 29 -10.31 9.09 20.47
N LEU A 30 -11.19 9.85 19.81
CA LEU A 30 -10.96 10.36 18.46
C LEU A 30 -9.90 11.46 18.44
N VAL A 31 -8.77 11.18 17.79
CA VAL A 31 -7.69 12.13 17.57
C VAL A 31 -7.54 12.37 16.08
N VAL A 32 -7.79 13.59 15.62
CA VAL A 32 -7.63 14.00 14.22
C VAL A 32 -6.38 14.84 14.07
N TYR A 33 -5.51 14.50 13.11
CA TYR A 33 -4.21 15.14 12.96
C TYR A 33 -3.72 15.17 11.52
N ARG A 34 -2.70 16.01 11.26
CA ARG A 34 -1.78 15.84 10.13
C ARG A 34 -0.47 15.27 10.63
N GLN A 35 0.14 14.43 9.82
CA GLN A 35 1.47 13.89 10.08
C GLN A 35 2.50 14.77 9.35
N GLU A 36 3.37 15.43 10.11
CA GLU A 36 4.38 16.39 9.65
C GLU A 36 5.78 15.85 10.02
N GLY A 37 6.35 15.04 9.12
CA GLY A 37 7.55 14.25 9.43
C GLY A 37 7.28 13.31 10.60
N GLU A 38 8.13 13.33 11.63
CA GLU A 38 7.96 12.54 12.85
C GLU A 38 6.93 13.13 13.83
N THR A 39 6.45 14.35 13.58
CA THR A 39 5.52 15.04 14.49
C THR A 39 4.07 14.92 14.03
N ARG A 40 3.14 14.96 14.99
CA ARG A 40 1.70 15.01 14.73
C ARG A 40 1.15 16.38 15.09
N ARG A 41 0.61 17.07 14.09
CA ARG A 41 -0.18 18.28 14.31
C ARG A 41 -1.63 17.89 14.58
N VAL A 42 -1.98 17.79 15.85
CA VAL A 42 -3.34 17.46 16.29
C VAL A 42 -4.27 18.67 16.13
N PHE A 43 -5.45 18.46 15.56
CA PHE A 43 -6.48 19.48 15.50
C PHE A 43 -7.33 19.47 16.77
N PRO A 44 -7.66 20.65 17.33
CA PRO A 44 -8.52 20.73 18.48
C PRO A 44 -9.95 20.31 18.10
N ALA A 45 -10.73 19.84 19.07
CA ALA A 45 -12.09 19.33 18.84
C ALA A 45 -13.04 20.35 18.19
N GLN A 46 -12.78 21.66 18.32
CA GLN A 46 -13.58 22.71 17.67
C GLN A 46 -13.31 22.84 16.17
N ALA A 47 -12.23 22.23 15.65
CA ALA A 47 -11.90 22.29 14.23
C ALA A 47 -12.79 21.38 13.37
N TYR A 48 -13.49 20.42 13.96
CA TYR A 48 -14.35 19.49 13.25
C TYR A 48 -15.63 19.19 14.04
N GLU A 49 -16.64 18.72 13.33
CA GLU A 49 -17.82 18.12 13.95
C GLU A 49 -17.80 16.63 13.71
N TYR A 50 -18.20 15.86 14.72
CA TYR A 50 -18.29 14.40 14.64
C TYR A 50 -19.69 13.94 15.04
N ARG A 51 -20.24 12.96 14.30
CA ARG A 51 -21.51 12.30 14.63
C ARG A 51 -21.60 10.94 13.95
N ASP A 52 -21.91 9.89 14.71
CA ASP A 52 -22.27 8.56 14.20
C ASP A 52 -21.27 8.00 13.15
N GLY A 53 -19.97 8.06 13.44
CA GLY A 53 -18.91 7.63 12.52
C GLY A 53 -18.61 8.58 11.38
N LYS A 54 -19.22 9.77 11.37
CA LYS A 54 -19.00 10.78 10.34
C LYS A 54 -18.30 11.99 10.93
N ILE A 55 -17.46 12.59 10.11
CA ILE A 55 -16.70 13.79 10.44
C ILE A 55 -16.87 14.84 9.34
N ARG A 56 -16.84 16.11 9.70
CA ARG A 56 -16.75 17.24 8.76
C ARG A 56 -15.93 18.37 9.35
N ARG A 57 -15.48 19.30 8.52
CA ARG A 57 -14.91 20.56 9.00
C ARG A 57 -15.99 21.38 9.69
N ALA A 58 -15.65 21.99 10.81
CA ALA A 58 -16.49 23.02 11.43
C ALA A 58 -16.42 24.32 10.62
N LYS A 59 -17.39 25.21 10.83
CA LYS A 59 -17.37 26.54 10.21
C LYS A 59 -16.12 27.33 10.62
N GLY A 60 -15.36 27.82 9.63
CA GLY A 60 -14.10 28.53 9.88
C GLY A 60 -12.95 27.62 10.33
N SER A 61 -13.06 26.30 10.11
CA SER A 61 -12.06 25.32 10.54
C SER A 61 -10.67 25.59 9.94
N PRO A 62 -9.59 25.43 10.74
CA PRO A 62 -8.21 25.45 10.25
C PRO A 62 -7.81 24.16 9.51
N ILE A 63 -8.67 23.14 9.47
CA ILE A 63 -8.44 21.93 8.68
C ILE A 63 -8.44 22.30 7.20
N PRO A 64 -7.45 21.86 6.40
CA PRO A 64 -7.40 22.09 4.97
C PRO A 64 -8.68 21.64 4.25
N ASP A 65 -9.12 22.43 3.26
CA ASP A 65 -10.30 22.13 2.47
C ASP A 65 -9.92 21.46 1.15
N PHE A 66 -10.20 20.17 1.00
CA PHE A 66 -9.89 19.45 -0.23
C PHE A 66 -10.67 19.96 -1.45
N SER A 67 -11.78 20.69 -1.27
CA SER A 67 -12.52 21.26 -2.40
C SER A 67 -11.77 22.35 -3.16
N VAL A 68 -10.70 22.91 -2.57
CA VAL A 68 -9.79 23.84 -3.27
C VAL A 68 -8.59 23.12 -3.91
N SER A 69 -8.50 21.79 -3.80
CA SER A 69 -7.47 21.01 -4.48
C SER A 69 -7.60 21.19 -5.98
N PRO A 70 -6.48 21.35 -6.72
CA PRO A 70 -6.50 21.33 -8.17
C PRO A 70 -7.11 20.04 -8.74
N PHE A 71 -7.10 18.94 -7.98
CA PHE A 71 -7.66 17.64 -8.39
C PHE A 71 -9.11 17.40 -8.01
N TYR A 72 -9.72 18.37 -7.32
CA TYR A 72 -11.10 18.22 -6.84
C TYR A 72 -12.05 17.98 -8.01
N ASP A 73 -12.68 16.81 -8.04
CA ASP A 73 -13.66 16.37 -9.04
C ASP A 73 -13.19 16.42 -10.53
N LEU A 74 -11.89 16.63 -10.79
CA LEU A 74 -11.34 16.58 -12.15
C LEU A 74 -11.30 15.15 -12.74
N LYS A 75 -11.78 15.00 -13.98
CA LYS A 75 -11.71 13.75 -14.73
C LYS A 75 -10.62 13.80 -15.81
N GLY A 76 -9.90 12.69 -15.98
CA GLY A 76 -8.79 12.61 -16.94
C GLY A 76 -7.70 13.62 -16.62
N PHE A 77 -7.44 13.88 -15.34
CA PHE A 77 -6.49 14.93 -14.95
C PHE A 77 -5.06 14.49 -15.26
N ASP A 78 -4.29 15.46 -15.72
CA ASP A 78 -2.87 15.33 -16.02
C ASP A 78 -2.09 16.17 -15.02
N HIS A 79 -1.53 15.49 -14.01
CA HIS A 79 -0.80 16.12 -12.93
C HIS A 79 0.41 16.95 -13.38
N GLU A 80 1.00 16.67 -14.55
CA GLU A 80 2.15 17.41 -15.09
C GLU A 80 1.78 18.86 -15.46
N LYS A 81 0.47 19.15 -15.61
CA LYS A 81 -0.05 20.48 -15.92
C LYS A 81 -0.22 21.38 -14.70
N PHE A 82 0.12 20.89 -13.50
CA PHE A 82 -0.05 21.61 -12.25
C PHE A 82 1.31 21.87 -11.58
N SER A 83 1.55 23.12 -11.17
CA SER A 83 2.77 23.49 -10.44
C SER A 83 2.80 22.97 -9.00
N VAL A 84 1.62 22.75 -8.41
CA VAL A 84 1.44 22.10 -7.11
C VAL A 84 0.32 21.09 -7.27
N TRP A 85 0.59 19.85 -6.89
CA TRP A 85 -0.34 18.76 -7.02
C TRP A 85 -0.22 17.75 -5.88
N GLY A 86 -1.23 16.91 -5.73
CA GLY A 86 -1.28 15.84 -4.75
C GLY A 86 -2.22 16.11 -3.59
N ASN A 87 -2.45 15.08 -2.78
CA ASN A 87 -3.37 15.12 -1.65
C ASN A 87 -2.65 15.43 -0.33
N GLU A 88 -1.31 15.46 -0.30
CA GLU A 88 -0.50 15.74 0.90
C GLU A 88 -0.98 16.98 1.67
N PRO A 89 -1.22 18.15 1.02
CA PRO A 89 -1.62 19.36 1.75
C PRO A 89 -2.98 19.22 2.45
N TYR A 90 -3.79 18.26 2.02
CA TYR A 90 -5.15 18.02 2.47
C TYR A 90 -5.31 16.74 3.28
N MET A 91 -4.27 15.91 3.36
CA MET A 91 -4.34 14.59 3.96
C MET A 91 -4.40 14.69 5.48
N LEU A 92 -5.43 14.07 6.04
CA LEU A 92 -5.67 13.94 7.47
C LEU A 92 -5.57 12.48 7.88
N PHE A 93 -5.31 12.28 9.16
CA PHE A 93 -5.32 10.99 9.81
C PHE A 93 -6.21 11.04 11.05
N ALA A 94 -6.81 9.91 11.39
CA ALA A 94 -7.50 9.72 12.65
C ALA A 94 -7.07 8.43 13.35
N ASP A 95 -6.87 8.54 14.66
CA ASP A 95 -6.75 7.41 15.57
C ASP A 95 -7.99 7.40 16.48
N TYR A 96 -8.55 6.22 16.74
CA TYR A 96 -9.71 6.08 17.62
C TYR A 96 -9.94 4.61 18.05
N GLU A 97 -10.65 4.44 19.15
CA GLU A 97 -11.23 3.17 19.57
C GLU A 97 -12.64 3.02 18.99
N CYS A 98 -12.98 1.82 18.51
CA CYS A 98 -14.32 1.55 18.01
C CYS A 98 -14.74 0.10 18.23
N CYS A 99 -16.04 -0.15 18.11
CA CYS A 99 -16.60 -1.48 18.03
C CYS A 99 -16.83 -1.83 16.56
N ALA A 100 -16.10 -2.83 16.07
CA ALA A 100 -16.30 -3.36 14.73
C ALA A 100 -16.65 -4.84 14.79
N ALA A 101 -17.48 -5.28 13.84
CA ALA A 101 -17.60 -6.70 13.56
C ALA A 101 -16.26 -7.18 12.96
N THR A 102 -15.71 -8.26 13.49
CA THR A 102 -14.34 -8.71 13.16
C THR A 102 -14.18 -8.94 11.66
N GLU A 103 -15.23 -9.44 11.00
CA GLU A 103 -15.27 -9.68 9.56
C GLU A 103 -15.14 -8.43 8.68
N ARG A 104 -15.28 -7.24 9.28
CA ARG A 104 -15.17 -5.94 8.59
C ARG A 104 -13.81 -5.29 8.72
N THR A 105 -12.86 -5.85 9.49
CA THR A 105 -11.54 -5.24 9.64
C THR A 105 -10.60 -5.64 8.50
N PRO A 106 -9.70 -4.74 8.05
CA PRO A 106 -8.71 -5.06 7.03
C PRO A 106 -7.86 -6.28 7.38
N GLU A 107 -7.54 -6.52 8.65
CA GLU A 107 -6.76 -7.67 9.11
C GLU A 107 -7.50 -8.99 8.88
N PHE A 108 -8.80 -9.02 9.20
CA PHE A 108 -9.61 -10.20 8.93
C PHE A 108 -9.74 -10.44 7.42
N ARG A 109 -10.01 -9.38 6.65
CA ARG A 109 -10.14 -9.46 5.18
C ARG A 109 -8.84 -9.93 4.53
N ALA A 110 -7.70 -9.38 4.93
CA ALA A 110 -6.38 -9.81 4.47
C ALA A 110 -6.16 -11.31 4.73
N ARG A 111 -6.50 -11.79 5.94
CA ARG A 111 -6.38 -13.20 6.29
C ARG A 111 -7.28 -14.10 5.43
N GLU A 112 -8.53 -13.70 5.22
CA GLU A 112 -9.45 -14.49 4.39
C GLU A 112 -9.03 -14.50 2.92
N LEU A 113 -8.55 -13.38 2.39
CA LEU A 113 -7.98 -13.31 1.04
C LEU A 113 -6.76 -14.23 0.89
N SER A 114 -5.81 -14.16 1.84
CA SER A 114 -4.62 -15.03 1.86
C SER A 114 -4.95 -16.51 2.04
N ARG A 115 -6.03 -16.86 2.76
CA ARG A 115 -6.50 -18.26 2.84
C ARG A 115 -7.12 -18.70 1.53
N LYS A 116 -7.97 -17.86 0.94
CA LYS A 116 -8.69 -18.14 -0.30
C LYS A 116 -7.74 -18.39 -1.47
N ASN A 117 -6.65 -17.63 -1.58
CA ASN A 117 -5.63 -17.84 -2.61
C ASN A 117 -4.50 -18.80 -2.19
N GLY A 118 -4.60 -19.45 -1.03
CA GLY A 118 -3.63 -20.44 -0.57
C GLY A 118 -2.25 -19.87 -0.21
N MET A 119 -2.14 -18.56 0.06
CA MET A 119 -0.90 -17.88 0.43
C MET A 119 -0.66 -17.80 1.95
N ALA A 120 -1.70 -17.99 2.75
CA ALA A 120 -1.61 -17.92 4.21
C ALA A 120 -0.52 -18.87 4.75
N GLY A 121 0.43 -18.31 5.50
CA GLY A 121 1.49 -19.06 6.18
C GLY A 121 2.54 -19.71 5.27
N ARG A 122 2.55 -19.45 3.95
CA ARG A 122 3.48 -20.07 2.98
C ARG A 122 4.97 -19.89 3.29
N LEU A 123 5.33 -18.80 3.98
CA LEU A 123 6.71 -18.50 4.38
C LEU A 123 6.97 -18.82 5.86
N LYS A 124 5.98 -19.31 6.61
CA LYS A 124 6.12 -19.51 8.05
C LYS A 124 7.26 -20.46 8.41
N GLU A 125 7.30 -21.63 7.77
CA GLU A 125 8.35 -22.63 8.01
C GLU A 125 9.75 -22.08 7.67
N PHE A 126 9.86 -21.26 6.62
CA PHE A 126 11.10 -20.61 6.23
C PHE A 126 11.65 -19.68 7.32
N PHE A 127 10.77 -18.92 7.99
CA PHE A 127 11.13 -18.07 9.12
C PHE A 127 11.43 -18.89 10.38
N GLU A 128 10.62 -19.91 10.67
CA GLU A 128 10.81 -20.79 11.84
C GLU A 128 12.11 -21.59 11.78
N ALA A 129 12.59 -21.95 10.58
CA ALA A 129 13.85 -22.68 10.40
C ALA A 129 15.09 -21.84 10.74
N ARG A 130 14.98 -20.50 10.75
CA ARG A 130 16.12 -19.58 10.93
C ARG A 130 16.35 -19.11 12.36
N ARG A 131 15.53 -19.53 13.33
CA ARG A 131 15.58 -19.22 14.77
C ARG A 131 16.88 -18.54 15.23
N SER A 132 16.78 -17.27 15.67
CA SER A 132 17.89 -16.41 16.14
C SER A 132 18.93 -15.96 15.09
N GLY A 133 18.71 -16.22 13.81
CA GLY A 133 19.56 -15.78 12.71
C GLY A 133 19.16 -14.44 12.06
N GLU A 134 19.85 -14.13 10.97
CA GLU A 134 19.57 -12.99 10.09
C GLU A 134 18.83 -13.47 8.84
N ILE A 135 17.88 -12.66 8.34
CA ILE A 135 17.14 -12.86 7.09
C ILE A 135 17.32 -11.61 6.24
N ARG A 136 18.19 -11.66 5.22
CA ARG A 136 18.40 -10.50 4.33
C ARG A 136 17.19 -10.30 3.43
N TYR A 137 16.49 -9.18 3.63
CA TYR A 137 15.29 -8.84 2.88
C TYR A 137 15.59 -7.73 1.87
N THR A 138 15.52 -8.06 0.57
CA THR A 138 15.66 -7.08 -0.50
C THR A 138 14.30 -6.64 -1.02
N VAL A 139 14.08 -5.33 -1.12
CA VAL A 139 12.89 -4.73 -1.71
C VAL A 139 13.20 -4.28 -3.12
N PHE A 140 12.51 -4.86 -4.11
CA PHE A 140 12.72 -4.58 -5.53
C PHE A 140 11.40 -4.21 -6.20
N GLY A 141 11.34 -3.04 -6.80
CA GLY A 141 10.10 -2.54 -7.36
C GLY A 141 10.15 -1.09 -7.81
N ASP A 142 8.97 -0.52 -7.96
CA ASP A 142 8.73 0.86 -8.38
C ASP A 142 8.71 1.86 -7.22
N SER A 143 8.10 3.04 -7.43
CA SER A 143 7.99 4.11 -6.43
C SER A 143 7.20 3.72 -5.18
N ILE A 144 6.27 2.78 -5.25
CA ILE A 144 5.58 2.32 -4.04
C ILE A 144 6.55 1.51 -3.18
N SER A 145 7.41 0.72 -3.84
CA SER A 145 8.44 -0.10 -3.19
C SER A 145 9.61 0.71 -2.64
N THR A 146 9.89 1.92 -3.16
CA THR A 146 10.82 2.86 -2.49
C THR A 146 10.29 3.36 -1.16
N GLY A 147 8.99 3.23 -0.91
CA GLY A 147 8.30 3.79 0.25
C GLY A 147 7.78 5.21 0.03
N CYS A 148 7.63 5.65 -1.24
CA CYS A 148 7.09 6.98 -1.53
C CYS A 148 5.77 7.21 -0.79
N GLU A 149 5.65 8.42 -0.24
CA GLU A 149 4.46 8.93 0.45
C GLU A 149 4.10 8.28 1.80
N ALA A 150 4.85 7.30 2.29
CA ALA A 150 4.88 7.07 3.73
C ALA A 150 5.34 8.35 4.44
N SER A 151 4.68 8.75 5.53
CA SER A 151 5.01 9.98 6.24
C SER A 151 6.38 9.94 6.90
N ILE A 152 6.79 8.74 7.32
CA ILE A 152 8.07 8.41 7.93
C ILE A 152 8.48 7.01 7.48
N PRO A 153 9.78 6.69 7.43
CA PRO A 153 10.27 5.38 6.97
C PRO A 153 9.60 4.20 7.68
N GLN A 154 9.32 4.32 8.99
CA GLN A 154 8.75 3.27 9.83
C GLN A 154 7.33 2.84 9.42
N TYR A 155 6.65 3.64 8.60
CA TYR A 155 5.30 3.36 8.11
C TYR A 155 5.27 2.72 6.72
N THR A 156 6.41 2.62 6.05
CA THR A 156 6.52 1.84 4.81
C THR A 156 6.19 0.37 5.09
N PHE A 157 5.61 -0.31 4.09
CA PHE A 157 5.11 -1.67 4.27
C PHE A 157 6.23 -2.67 4.59
N PHE A 158 7.42 -2.46 4.03
CA PHE A 158 8.57 -3.34 4.21
C PHE A 158 9.21 -3.18 5.59
N GLU A 159 9.27 -1.95 6.14
CA GLU A 159 9.70 -1.70 7.52
C GLU A 159 8.72 -2.30 8.53
N ARG A 160 7.41 -2.17 8.29
CA ARG A 160 6.38 -2.83 9.12
C ARG A 160 6.51 -4.35 9.09
N PHE A 161 6.73 -4.93 7.90
CA PHE A 161 6.91 -6.37 7.73
C PHE A 161 8.18 -6.87 8.43
N SER A 162 9.33 -6.23 8.20
CA SER A 162 10.59 -6.58 8.85
C SER A 162 10.47 -6.57 10.37
N ARG A 163 9.93 -5.48 10.95
CA ARG A 163 9.73 -5.36 12.40
C ARG A 163 8.81 -6.45 12.95
N TYR A 164 7.71 -6.72 12.27
CA TYR A 164 6.77 -7.76 12.68
C TYR A 164 7.40 -9.15 12.64
N ALA A 165 8.09 -9.48 11.55
CA ALA A 165 8.76 -10.76 11.39
C ALA A 165 9.89 -10.95 12.41
N ALA A 166 10.70 -9.92 12.64
CA ALA A 166 11.76 -9.91 13.64
C ALA A 166 11.21 -10.19 15.04
N GLN A 167 10.15 -9.47 15.44
CA GLN A 167 9.48 -9.66 16.73
C GLN A 167 8.86 -11.06 16.85
N LYS A 168 8.20 -11.55 15.80
CA LYS A 168 7.48 -12.82 15.82
C LYS A 168 8.39 -14.04 15.92
N PHE A 169 9.50 -14.03 15.18
CA PHE A 169 10.39 -15.19 15.06
C PHE A 169 11.69 -15.06 15.85
N GLY A 170 11.93 -13.92 16.50
CA GLY A 170 13.17 -13.66 17.23
C GLY A 170 14.40 -13.67 16.32
N VAL A 171 14.28 -13.07 15.13
CA VAL A 171 15.34 -12.98 14.10
C VAL A 171 15.63 -11.51 13.76
N SER A 172 16.75 -11.24 13.10
CA SER A 172 16.99 -9.94 12.45
C SER A 172 16.53 -10.00 10.99
N VAL A 173 15.89 -8.94 10.50
CA VAL A 173 15.43 -8.86 9.10
C VAL A 173 15.92 -7.55 8.47
N PRO A 174 17.24 -7.38 8.24
CA PRO A 174 17.78 -6.16 7.65
C PRO A 174 17.23 -5.98 6.23
N ILE A 175 16.94 -4.72 5.89
CA ILE A 175 16.33 -4.37 4.62
C ILE A 175 17.37 -3.73 3.71
N GLU A 176 17.46 -4.24 2.48
CA GLU A 176 18.14 -3.59 1.38
C GLU A 176 17.10 -3.14 0.36
N ASN A 177 16.80 -1.84 0.32
CA ASN A 177 15.83 -1.31 -0.64
C ASN A 177 16.55 -0.87 -1.92
N VAL A 178 16.32 -1.61 -3.00
CA VAL A 178 16.87 -1.34 -4.34
C VAL A 178 15.75 -0.98 -5.33
N ALA A 179 14.57 -0.59 -4.84
CA ALA A 179 13.50 -0.08 -5.66
C ALA A 179 13.86 1.30 -6.25
N VAL A 180 13.29 1.63 -7.41
CA VAL A 180 13.53 2.90 -8.09
C VAL A 180 12.19 3.47 -8.55
N GLY A 181 11.95 4.74 -8.21
CA GLY A 181 10.71 5.42 -8.57
C GLY A 181 10.54 5.57 -10.08
N GLY A 182 9.31 5.36 -10.56
CA GLY A 182 8.95 5.50 -11.97
C GLY A 182 9.31 4.30 -12.86
N GLU A 183 10.04 3.31 -12.35
CA GLU A 183 10.37 2.11 -13.13
C GLU A 183 9.17 1.18 -13.32
N SER A 184 9.15 0.51 -14.47
CA SER A 184 8.30 -0.63 -14.78
C SER A 184 9.12 -1.92 -14.75
N THR A 185 8.51 -3.06 -15.08
CA THR A 185 9.27 -4.31 -15.23
C THR A 185 10.30 -4.27 -16.36
N PHE A 186 10.14 -3.37 -17.35
CA PHE A 186 11.11 -3.18 -18.43
C PHE A 186 12.49 -2.74 -17.92
N GLU A 187 12.52 -1.81 -16.97
CA GLU A 187 13.75 -1.41 -16.29
C GLU A 187 14.21 -2.49 -15.31
N GLY A 188 13.29 -3.12 -14.58
CA GLY A 188 13.58 -4.17 -13.61
C GLY A 188 14.38 -5.34 -14.20
N VAL A 189 13.98 -5.88 -15.36
CA VAL A 189 14.69 -7.01 -16.02
C VAL A 189 16.14 -6.68 -16.37
N ARG A 190 16.48 -5.39 -16.55
CA ARG A 190 17.83 -4.97 -16.93
C ARG A 190 18.79 -4.91 -15.74
N ARG A 191 18.28 -4.89 -14.51
CA ARG A 191 19.10 -4.60 -13.32
C ARG A 191 18.98 -5.61 -12.18
N TYR A 192 18.00 -6.51 -12.16
CA TYR A 192 17.84 -7.46 -11.04
C TYR A 192 19.12 -8.27 -10.77
N ARG A 193 19.90 -8.65 -11.78
CA ARG A 193 21.16 -9.38 -11.58
C ARG A 193 22.19 -8.59 -10.77
N ARG A 194 22.31 -7.30 -11.06
CA ARG A 194 23.26 -6.40 -10.41
C ARG A 194 22.75 -5.95 -9.04
N ASP A 195 21.48 -5.57 -8.96
CA ASP A 195 20.93 -4.88 -7.79
C ASP A 195 20.31 -5.82 -6.77
N VAL A 196 19.87 -7.01 -7.19
CA VAL A 196 19.21 -7.98 -6.30
C VAL A 196 20.12 -9.18 -6.07
N LEU A 197 20.57 -9.86 -7.14
CA LEU A 197 21.27 -11.14 -6.96
C LEU A 197 22.68 -10.98 -6.36
N ALA A 198 23.34 -9.84 -6.60
CA ALA A 198 24.68 -9.59 -6.11
C ALA A 198 24.78 -9.54 -4.57
N SER A 199 23.71 -9.11 -3.89
CA SER A 199 23.66 -9.02 -2.43
C SER A 199 23.26 -10.33 -1.74
N ARG A 200 22.96 -11.39 -2.53
CA ARG A 200 22.58 -12.73 -2.05
C ARG A 200 21.45 -12.68 -1.00
N PRO A 201 20.26 -12.17 -1.36
CA PRO A 201 19.14 -12.08 -0.43
C PRO A 201 18.63 -13.44 0.06
N ASP A 202 17.95 -13.45 1.20
CA ASP A 202 17.14 -14.58 1.66
C ASP A 202 15.70 -14.47 1.15
N ILE A 203 15.18 -13.24 1.09
CA ILE A 203 13.84 -12.91 0.61
C ILE A 203 13.95 -11.71 -0.33
N VAL A 204 13.22 -11.74 -1.43
CA VAL A 204 13.05 -10.60 -2.33
C VAL A 204 11.56 -10.31 -2.50
N SER A 205 11.12 -9.10 -2.16
CA SER A 205 9.82 -8.61 -2.60
C SER A 205 9.92 -7.98 -3.98
N ILE A 206 9.01 -8.36 -4.87
CA ILE A 206 8.95 -7.91 -6.27
C ILE A 206 7.63 -7.15 -6.44
N GLY A 207 7.70 -5.81 -6.38
CA GLY A 207 6.54 -4.90 -6.43
C GLY A 207 6.58 -4.01 -7.66
N PHE A 208 6.13 -4.53 -8.80
CA PHE A 208 5.93 -3.80 -10.06
C PHE A 208 4.50 -4.00 -10.58
N GLY A 209 4.10 -3.21 -11.57
CA GLY A 209 2.78 -3.28 -12.19
C GLY A 209 2.07 -1.93 -12.23
N MET A 210 2.38 -1.03 -11.29
CA MET A 210 1.75 0.30 -11.25
C MET A 210 2.12 1.13 -12.47
N ASN A 211 3.41 1.18 -12.81
CA ASN A 211 3.89 1.91 -13.99
C ASN A 211 3.67 1.12 -15.29
N ASP A 212 3.75 -0.21 -15.24
CA ASP A 212 3.49 -1.11 -16.36
C ASP A 212 2.09 -0.90 -16.94
N GLN A 213 1.08 -0.74 -16.07
CA GLN A 213 -0.30 -0.49 -16.50
C GLN A 213 -0.55 0.93 -17.00
N ASN A 214 0.37 1.87 -16.80
CA ASN A 214 0.11 3.25 -17.23
C ASN A 214 -0.14 3.31 -18.74
N THR A 215 -0.99 4.23 -19.17
CA THR A 215 -1.20 4.56 -20.58
C THR A 215 -0.49 5.87 -20.92
N ILE A 216 0.40 5.80 -21.90
CA ILE A 216 1.14 6.95 -22.44
C ILE A 216 0.90 6.97 -23.95
N GLY A 217 0.34 8.06 -24.46
CA GLY A 217 -0.02 8.16 -25.88
C GLY A 217 -1.01 7.09 -26.35
N GLY A 218 -1.89 6.62 -25.44
CA GLY A 218 -2.88 5.58 -25.72
C GLY A 218 -2.33 4.15 -25.77
N LYS A 219 -1.09 3.93 -25.32
CA LYS A 219 -0.45 2.61 -25.25
C LYS A 219 -0.05 2.30 -23.81
N LEU A 220 -0.17 1.03 -23.44
CA LEU A 220 0.36 0.54 -22.17
C LEU A 220 1.88 0.66 -22.15
N THR A 221 2.45 1.09 -21.02
CA THR A 221 3.91 1.15 -20.82
C THR A 221 4.53 -0.23 -21.04
N VAL A 222 3.96 -1.26 -20.41
CA VAL A 222 4.35 -2.66 -20.63
C VAL A 222 3.07 -3.49 -20.82
N PRO A 223 2.85 -4.13 -21.98
CA PRO A 223 1.70 -5.01 -22.17
C PRO A 223 1.67 -6.17 -21.15
N PRO A 224 0.48 -6.68 -20.75
CA PRO A 224 0.37 -7.73 -19.72
C PRO A 224 1.20 -8.98 -20.02
N ASP A 225 1.27 -9.43 -21.27
CA ASP A 225 2.05 -10.62 -21.62
C ASP A 225 3.57 -10.40 -21.49
N ASP A 226 4.06 -9.18 -21.69
CA ASP A 226 5.46 -8.85 -21.48
C ASP A 226 5.75 -8.65 -20.00
N TYR A 227 4.81 -8.04 -19.26
CA TYR A 227 4.86 -7.98 -17.79
C TYR A 227 4.95 -9.39 -17.18
N TYR A 228 4.14 -10.34 -17.64
CA TYR A 228 4.21 -11.74 -17.22
C TYR A 228 5.60 -12.33 -17.43
N LYS A 229 6.16 -12.19 -18.65
CA LYS A 229 7.50 -12.72 -18.97
C LYS A 229 8.57 -12.10 -18.07
N ASN A 230 8.50 -10.80 -17.85
CA ASN A 230 9.46 -10.07 -17.03
C ASN A 230 9.41 -10.50 -15.57
N ILE A 231 8.22 -10.55 -14.97
CA ILE A 231 8.05 -11.01 -13.58
C ILE A 231 8.48 -12.46 -13.44
N LEU A 232 8.10 -13.33 -14.38
CA LEU A 232 8.51 -14.74 -14.39
C LEU A 232 10.03 -14.88 -14.42
N GLU A 233 10.72 -14.14 -15.31
CA GLU A 233 12.18 -14.17 -15.42
C GLU A 233 12.84 -13.77 -14.09
N ILE A 234 12.45 -12.63 -13.53
CA ILE A 234 13.00 -12.11 -12.26
C ILE A 234 12.74 -13.13 -11.14
N THR A 235 11.53 -13.67 -11.07
CA THR A 235 11.12 -14.63 -10.04
C THR A 235 11.95 -15.91 -10.09
N CYS A 236 12.09 -16.52 -11.27
CA CYS A 236 12.91 -17.71 -11.46
C CYS A 236 14.38 -17.43 -11.09
N ALA A 237 14.94 -16.30 -11.54
CA ALA A 237 16.32 -15.96 -11.26
C ALA A 237 16.59 -15.72 -9.76
N VAL A 238 15.63 -15.17 -9.00
CA VAL A 238 15.72 -15.08 -7.54
C VAL A 238 15.69 -16.47 -6.91
N GLN A 239 14.74 -17.33 -7.29
CA GLN A 239 14.60 -18.67 -6.73
C GLN A 239 15.79 -19.58 -7.05
N ASP A 240 16.43 -19.42 -8.21
CA ASP A 240 17.65 -20.15 -8.61
C ASP A 240 18.83 -19.89 -7.64
N THR A 241 18.80 -18.79 -6.87
CA THR A 241 19.79 -18.53 -5.81
C THR A 241 19.47 -19.21 -4.47
N GLY A 242 18.28 -19.81 -4.34
CA GLY A 242 17.73 -20.35 -3.09
C GLY A 242 16.93 -19.35 -2.26
N ALA A 243 16.83 -18.09 -2.70
CA ALA A 243 16.04 -17.06 -2.04
C ALA A 243 14.52 -17.26 -2.27
N GLN A 244 13.71 -16.72 -1.36
CA GLN A 244 12.25 -16.68 -1.53
C GLN A 244 11.85 -15.45 -2.34
N ALA A 245 11.17 -15.68 -3.46
CA ALA A 245 10.51 -14.62 -4.21
C ALA A 245 9.09 -14.36 -3.65
N VAL A 246 8.80 -13.10 -3.38
CA VAL A 246 7.48 -12.63 -2.91
C VAL A 246 6.94 -11.60 -3.89
N LEU A 247 5.94 -11.99 -4.66
CA LEU A 247 5.23 -11.10 -5.57
C LEU A 247 4.30 -10.19 -4.78
N ILE A 248 4.27 -8.90 -5.12
CA ILE A 248 3.36 -7.93 -4.51
C ILE A 248 2.53 -7.28 -5.62
N SER A 249 1.22 -7.48 -5.59
CA SER A 249 0.33 -6.74 -6.50
C SER A 249 0.26 -5.27 -6.11
N PRO A 250 0.22 -4.32 -7.05
CA PRO A 250 0.01 -2.91 -6.73
C PRO A 250 -1.42 -2.61 -6.26
N CYS A 251 -1.57 -1.50 -5.55
CA CYS A 251 -2.85 -0.91 -5.18
C CYS A 251 -3.62 -0.43 -6.42
N CYS A 252 -4.88 0.00 -6.23
CA CYS A 252 -5.62 0.63 -7.31
C CYS A 252 -5.14 2.08 -7.53
N PRO A 253 -4.76 2.47 -8.77
CA PRO A 253 -4.49 3.86 -9.08
C PRO A 253 -5.79 4.68 -9.05
N HIS A 254 -5.64 6.00 -9.02
CA HIS A 254 -6.73 6.93 -9.07
C HIS A 254 -7.47 6.77 -10.42
N PRO A 255 -8.76 6.41 -10.44
CA PRO A 255 -9.47 6.05 -11.68
C PRO A 255 -9.72 7.24 -12.62
N ARG A 256 -9.61 8.47 -12.10
CA ARG A 256 -9.72 9.71 -12.89
C ARG A 256 -8.37 10.24 -13.42
N TRP A 257 -7.25 9.58 -13.14
CA TRP A 257 -5.94 10.03 -13.61
C TRP A 257 -5.76 9.69 -15.09
N ILE A 258 -5.22 10.60 -15.91
CA ILE A 258 -5.11 10.41 -17.37
C ILE A 258 -4.29 9.17 -17.78
N HIS A 259 -3.31 8.76 -16.97
CA HIS A 259 -2.45 7.63 -17.26
C HIS A 259 -2.98 6.30 -16.72
N THR A 260 -4.09 6.27 -15.98
CA THR A 260 -4.67 4.98 -15.57
C THR A 260 -5.25 4.25 -16.78
N SER A 261 -4.81 3.01 -17.03
CA SER A 261 -5.38 2.23 -18.14
C SER A 261 -6.73 1.61 -17.81
N GLY A 262 -7.08 1.51 -16.53
CA GLY A 262 -8.22 0.72 -16.05
C GLY A 262 -8.01 -0.79 -16.19
N ARG A 263 -6.81 -1.26 -16.56
CA ARG A 263 -6.49 -2.68 -16.80
C ARG A 263 -5.70 -3.34 -15.67
N MET A 264 -5.71 -2.77 -14.48
CA MET A 264 -4.91 -3.29 -13.34
C MET A 264 -5.17 -4.78 -13.07
N ASP A 265 -6.42 -5.24 -13.26
CA ASP A 265 -6.82 -6.64 -13.05
C ASP A 265 -6.08 -7.61 -13.97
N ASP A 266 -5.71 -7.19 -15.17
CA ASP A 266 -4.93 -8.00 -16.11
C ASP A 266 -3.50 -8.23 -15.57
N TYR A 267 -2.89 -7.22 -14.95
CA TYR A 267 -1.56 -7.33 -14.35
C TYR A 267 -1.58 -8.18 -13.08
N VAL A 268 -2.63 -8.03 -12.25
CA VAL A 268 -2.83 -8.89 -11.08
C VAL A 268 -3.02 -10.35 -11.51
N ALA A 269 -3.80 -10.61 -12.56
CA ALA A 269 -3.95 -11.96 -13.11
C ALA A 269 -2.60 -12.57 -13.54
N LYS A 270 -1.70 -11.77 -14.14
CA LYS A 270 -0.35 -12.24 -14.47
C LYS A 270 0.50 -12.57 -13.25
N LEU A 271 0.34 -11.88 -12.13
CA LEU A 271 1.01 -12.26 -10.88
C LEU A 271 0.51 -13.60 -10.34
N TYR A 272 -0.79 -13.89 -10.45
CA TYR A 272 -1.34 -15.21 -10.14
C TYR A 272 -0.73 -16.29 -11.06
N GLU A 273 -0.70 -16.06 -12.36
CA GLU A 273 -0.09 -17.00 -13.32
C GLU A 273 1.39 -17.29 -13.00
N VAL A 274 2.17 -16.29 -12.58
CA VAL A 274 3.56 -16.50 -12.15
C VAL A 274 3.63 -17.27 -10.84
N SER A 275 2.84 -16.88 -9.83
CA SER A 275 2.79 -17.55 -8.52
C SER A 275 2.45 -19.04 -8.66
N GLU A 276 1.45 -19.38 -9.49
CA GLU A 276 1.06 -20.75 -9.78
C GLU A 276 2.17 -21.53 -10.49
N ARG A 277 2.87 -20.89 -11.44
CA ARG A 277 3.93 -21.52 -12.22
C ARG A 277 5.20 -21.80 -11.41
N THR A 278 5.58 -20.90 -10.51
CA THR A 278 6.87 -20.94 -9.81
C THR A 278 6.77 -21.34 -8.34
N GLY A 279 5.55 -21.38 -7.79
CA GLY A 279 5.31 -21.56 -6.36
C GLY A 279 5.70 -20.35 -5.51
N ALA A 280 6.08 -19.21 -6.11
CA ALA A 280 6.37 -17.98 -5.39
C ALA A 280 5.15 -17.48 -4.62
N CYS A 281 5.38 -16.88 -3.45
CA CYS A 281 4.30 -16.32 -2.64
C CYS A 281 3.75 -15.04 -3.30
N LEU A 282 2.44 -14.80 -3.18
CA LEU A 282 1.77 -13.60 -3.66
C LEU A 282 1.07 -12.85 -2.53
N ALA A 283 1.47 -11.61 -2.29
CA ALA A 283 0.74 -10.63 -1.50
C ALA A 283 -0.23 -9.84 -2.41
N ASP A 284 -1.48 -10.29 -2.48
CA ASP A 284 -2.54 -9.64 -3.27
C ASP A 284 -3.14 -8.42 -2.54
N VAL A 285 -2.36 -7.34 -2.52
CA VAL A 285 -2.79 -6.03 -2.00
C VAL A 285 -3.92 -5.44 -2.82
N ASN A 286 -4.01 -5.71 -4.12
CA ASN A 286 -5.04 -5.16 -4.99
C ASN A 286 -6.45 -5.59 -4.52
N ALA A 287 -6.61 -6.87 -4.20
CA ALA A 287 -7.86 -7.40 -3.67
C ALA A 287 -8.26 -6.73 -2.34
N LEU A 288 -7.33 -6.60 -1.39
CA LEU A 288 -7.60 -5.92 -0.12
C LEU A 288 -7.91 -4.44 -0.31
N TRP A 289 -7.21 -3.78 -1.25
CA TRP A 289 -7.44 -2.38 -1.58
C TRP A 289 -8.85 -2.15 -2.15
N LYS A 290 -9.34 -3.06 -3.00
CA LYS A 290 -10.71 -3.02 -3.53
C LYS A 290 -11.77 -3.18 -2.44
N ASP A 291 -11.55 -4.08 -1.49
CA ASP A 291 -12.42 -4.20 -0.31
C ASP A 291 -12.46 -2.87 0.46
N GLU A 292 -11.33 -2.19 0.59
CA GLU A 292 -11.23 -0.94 1.34
C GLU A 292 -11.87 0.25 0.62
N LEU A 293 -11.86 0.26 -0.71
CA LEU A 293 -12.58 1.23 -1.55
C LEU A 293 -14.12 1.12 -1.44
N GLN A 294 -14.66 0.09 -0.79
CA GLN A 294 -16.09 0.04 -0.46
C GLN A 294 -16.48 1.04 0.65
N TYR A 295 -15.50 1.45 1.46
CA TYR A 295 -15.69 2.34 2.60
C TYR A 295 -15.01 3.70 2.39
N LYS A 296 -13.98 3.75 1.54
CA LYS A 296 -13.12 4.92 1.33
C LYS A 296 -13.07 5.31 -0.14
N GLN A 297 -12.68 6.54 -0.41
CA GLN A 297 -12.43 7.04 -1.76
C GLN A 297 -10.95 6.91 -2.11
N PRO A 298 -10.57 6.88 -3.40
CA PRO A 298 -9.17 6.89 -3.82
C PRO A 298 -8.38 8.04 -3.16
N ASP A 299 -9.00 9.22 -3.06
CA ASP A 299 -8.40 10.40 -2.44
C ASP A 299 -8.05 10.23 -0.95
N ASP A 300 -8.71 9.30 -0.26
CA ASP A 300 -8.42 8.98 1.14
C ASP A 300 -7.21 8.06 1.30
N LEU A 301 -6.90 7.26 0.28
CA LEU A 301 -5.91 6.20 0.32
C LEU A 301 -4.63 6.56 -0.43
N LEU A 302 -4.69 7.52 -1.34
CA LEU A 302 -3.59 7.93 -2.21
C LEU A 302 -3.09 9.32 -1.81
N ARG A 303 -1.88 9.39 -1.25
CA ARG A 303 -1.34 10.65 -0.71
C ARG A 303 -0.91 11.62 -1.80
N ASN A 304 -0.41 11.11 -2.93
CA ASN A 304 -0.13 11.94 -4.10
C ASN A 304 -1.38 12.16 -4.97
N GLY A 305 -2.55 11.64 -4.57
CA GLY A 305 -3.80 11.72 -5.34
C GLY A 305 -3.80 10.88 -6.64
N ILE A 306 -2.77 10.06 -6.87
CA ILE A 306 -2.56 9.35 -8.14
C ILE A 306 -2.42 7.85 -7.94
N ASN A 307 -1.40 7.40 -7.20
CA ASN A 307 -1.02 5.99 -7.13
C ASN A 307 -0.16 5.64 -5.91
N HIS A 308 0.34 6.62 -5.15
CA HIS A 308 1.16 6.35 -3.98
C HIS A 308 0.30 6.27 -2.72
N PRO A 309 0.38 5.15 -1.97
CA PRO A 309 -0.41 4.95 -0.77
C PRO A 309 -0.09 5.95 0.36
N THR A 310 -1.08 6.22 1.21
CA THR A 310 -0.86 6.86 2.52
C THR A 310 -0.23 5.87 3.51
N ASP A 311 0.04 6.30 4.75
CA ASP A 311 0.46 5.39 5.84
C ASP A 311 -0.54 4.25 6.06
N TYR A 312 -1.84 4.53 5.92
CA TYR A 312 -2.90 3.53 5.95
C TYR A 312 -2.82 2.59 4.75
N GLY A 313 -2.57 3.13 3.55
CA GLY A 313 -2.36 2.33 2.36
C GLY A 313 -1.18 1.36 2.53
N HIS A 314 -0.03 1.85 3.02
CA HIS A 314 1.13 1.00 3.34
C HIS A 314 0.82 -0.06 4.41
N TYR A 315 -0.09 0.23 5.35
CA TYR A 315 -0.57 -0.76 6.29
C TYR A 315 -1.31 -1.92 5.59
N LEU A 316 -2.12 -1.65 4.55
CA LEU A 316 -2.77 -2.70 3.76
C LEU A 316 -1.76 -3.61 3.04
N TYR A 317 -0.69 -3.03 2.47
CA TYR A 317 0.41 -3.81 1.89
C TYR A 317 1.07 -4.71 2.95
N PHE A 318 1.36 -4.14 4.11
CA PHE A 318 1.91 -4.89 5.24
C PHE A 318 1.02 -6.05 5.66
N LEU A 319 -0.31 -5.87 5.73
CA LEU A 319 -1.23 -6.93 6.12
C LEU A 319 -1.20 -8.13 5.17
N MET A 320 -1.05 -7.91 3.86
CA MET A 320 -0.93 -9.01 2.91
C MET A 320 0.41 -9.75 3.07
N LEU A 321 1.51 -9.03 3.30
CA LEU A 321 2.81 -9.66 3.59
C LEU A 321 2.81 -10.41 4.93
N LYS A 322 2.23 -9.82 5.96
CA LYS A 322 2.08 -10.41 7.29
C LYS A 322 1.41 -11.78 7.22
N ASN A 323 0.35 -11.92 6.41
CA ASN A 323 -0.36 -13.19 6.29
C ASN A 323 0.45 -14.29 5.58
N LEU A 324 1.53 -13.97 4.87
CA LEU A 324 2.43 -14.99 4.31
C LEU A 324 3.22 -15.74 5.39
N ILE A 325 3.39 -15.14 6.57
CA ILE A 325 4.17 -15.70 7.68
C ILE A 325 3.30 -16.02 8.91
N ASP A 326 1.97 -15.91 8.78
CA ASP A 326 1.04 -16.12 9.90
C ASP A 326 0.75 -17.56 10.27
#